data_AF-A0A8S9TTS0-F1
#
_entry.id   AF-A0A8S9TTS0-F1
#
_cell.length_a   1.000
_cell.length_b   1.000
_cell.length_c   1.000
_cell.angle_alpha   90.00
_cell.angle_beta   90.00
_cell.angle_gamma   90.00
#
_symmetry.space_group_name_H-M   'P 1'
#
loop_
_entity.id
_entity.type
_entity.pdbx_description
1 polymer ?
#
loop_
_entity_poly.entity_id
_entity_poly.type
_entity_poly.pdbx_seq_one_letter_code
_entity_poly.pdbx_strand_id
1 'polypeptide(L)'
;MSVWGAPVVASTGTNITSVRPTFGKVTSKSGECIVGSPTEYISETYLDWVWEHRIGPNAEVSDKANWNVMANKNFLMDKFVHNNGSINYCVRWDSSTTLSKDVASKFQGILERHYNAWNTWLEGYNCWPFTELKVNMVGWASKDKAQFEWTDNSLGPFYDGSVDSDGVPQCPDECYRYFDNVNNRWSDTSSCTGEPFDVSFWLNDKIPYGFGYDWGQR
;
A
#
# COMPACT_ATOMS: atom_id res chain seq x y z
N MET A 1 5.67 -32.42 6.45
CA MET A 1 5.00 -31.47 5.54
C MET A 1 5.27 -30.07 6.07
N SER A 2 6.02 -29.27 5.32
CA SER A 2 6.33 -27.88 5.69
C SER A 2 5.07 -27.03 5.54
N VAL A 3 4.62 -26.38 6.62
CA VAL A 3 3.54 -25.40 6.57
C VAL A 3 4.18 -24.02 6.43
N TRP A 4 4.64 -23.71 5.22
CA TRP A 4 5.12 -22.37 4.90
C TRP A 4 3.93 -21.39 4.95
N GLY A 5 4.03 -20.36 5.79
CA GLY A 5 3.10 -19.23 5.80
C GLY A 5 1.87 -19.34 6.71
N ALA A 6 1.76 -20.35 7.57
CA ALA A 6 0.79 -20.26 8.67
C ALA A 6 1.28 -19.19 9.67
N PRO A 7 0.45 -18.22 10.08
CA PRO A 7 0.77 -17.37 11.21
C PRO A 7 1.08 -18.30 12.39
N VAL A 8 2.23 -18.14 13.03
CA VAL A 8 2.45 -18.69 14.37
C VAL A 8 1.61 -17.86 15.34
N VAL A 9 0.29 -17.97 15.22
CA VAL A 9 -0.66 -17.49 16.22
C VAL A 9 -1.40 -18.74 16.70
N ALA A 10 -0.65 -19.61 17.38
CA ALA A 10 -1.27 -20.58 18.25
C ALA A 10 -1.89 -19.77 19.40
N SER A 11 -3.22 -19.83 19.51
CA SER A 11 -4.04 -19.21 20.56
C SER A 11 -4.34 -17.70 20.40
N THR A 12 -5.50 -17.40 19.83
CA THR A 12 -6.29 -16.19 20.13
C THR A 12 -6.84 -16.31 21.56
N GLY A 13 -5.97 -16.08 22.55
CA GLY A 13 -6.35 -15.90 23.94
C GLY A 13 -6.54 -14.41 24.22
N THR A 14 -7.77 -14.01 24.54
CA THR A 14 -8.12 -12.67 25.04
C THR A 14 -7.36 -12.35 26.33
N ASN A 15 -6.20 -11.71 26.20
CA ASN A 15 -5.53 -10.80 27.16
C ASN A 15 -4.05 -10.63 26.76
N ILE A 16 -3.78 -10.13 25.55
CA ILE A 16 -2.47 -9.56 25.27
C ILE A 16 -2.52 -8.14 25.84
N THR A 17 -2.06 -7.96 27.07
CA THR A 17 -1.51 -6.67 27.48
C THR A 17 -0.53 -6.26 26.40
N SER A 18 -0.87 -5.20 25.65
CA SER A 18 -0.19 -4.68 24.46
C SER A 18 1.31 -4.44 24.69
N VAL A 19 2.12 -5.50 24.67
CA VAL A 19 3.55 -5.36 24.44
C VAL A 19 3.67 -5.06 22.96
N ARG A 20 3.98 -3.79 22.64
CA ARG A 20 4.26 -3.37 21.26
C ARG A 20 5.41 -4.27 20.76
N PRO A 21 5.23 -5.02 19.67
CA PRO A 21 6.29 -5.88 19.18
C PRO A 21 7.57 -5.07 18.94
N THR A 22 8.71 -5.64 19.30
CA THR A 22 10.00 -4.97 19.14
C THR A 22 10.70 -5.51 17.90
N PHE A 23 11.62 -4.73 17.34
CA PHE A 23 12.55 -5.15 16.28
C PHE A 23 13.53 -6.27 16.70
N GLY A 24 13.28 -6.90 17.84
CA GLY A 24 14.21 -7.76 18.54
C GLY A 24 15.36 -6.98 19.15
N LYS A 25 16.57 -7.54 19.03
CA LYS A 25 17.77 -6.99 19.64
C LYS A 25 18.36 -5.92 18.72
N VAL A 26 18.26 -4.65 19.12
CA VAL A 26 18.95 -3.55 18.44
C VAL A 26 20.47 -3.78 18.46
N THR A 27 21.08 -3.71 17.29
CA THR A 27 22.52 -3.92 17.07
C THR A 27 23.25 -2.66 16.60
N SER A 28 22.52 -1.62 16.19
CA SER A 28 23.10 -0.32 15.85
C SER A 28 23.69 0.39 17.07
N LYS A 29 24.64 1.31 16.84
CA LYS A 29 25.19 2.14 17.91
C LYS A 29 24.21 3.24 18.29
N SER A 30 24.37 3.78 19.50
CA SER A 30 23.62 4.95 19.94
C SER A 30 23.83 6.13 18.97
N GLY A 31 22.72 6.74 18.53
CA GLY A 31 22.74 7.86 17.57
C GLY A 31 22.77 7.44 16.10
N GLU A 32 22.89 6.16 15.79
CA GLU A 32 22.76 5.62 14.43
C GLU A 32 21.33 5.16 14.15
N CYS A 33 21.02 4.96 12.87
CA CYS A 33 19.75 4.39 12.45
C CYS A 33 19.54 2.99 13.02
N ILE A 34 18.30 2.67 13.39
CA ILE A 34 18.01 1.43 14.09
C ILE A 34 18.19 0.26 13.12
N VAL A 35 19.06 -0.67 13.48
CA VAL A 35 19.09 -2.02 12.90
C VAL A 35 19.11 -3.01 14.04
N GLY A 36 18.62 -4.23 13.78
CA GLY A 36 18.50 -5.23 14.83
C GLY A 36 18.28 -6.63 14.28
N SER A 37 18.52 -7.59 15.16
CA SER A 37 18.31 -9.01 14.93
C SER A 37 16.93 -9.40 15.48
N PRO A 38 16.08 -10.10 14.72
CA PRO A 38 14.80 -10.55 15.25
C PRO A 38 15.02 -11.52 16.43
N THR A 39 14.21 -11.36 17.47
CA THR A 39 14.23 -12.26 18.66
C THR A 39 12.92 -13.05 18.82
N GLU A 40 11.94 -12.78 17.96
CA GLU A 40 10.61 -13.40 17.97
C GLU A 40 10.14 -13.63 16.52
N TYR A 41 9.27 -14.62 16.31
CA TYR A 41 8.63 -15.00 15.04
C TYR A 41 9.55 -15.56 13.92
N ILE A 42 10.75 -15.02 13.73
CA ILE A 42 11.68 -15.42 12.65
C ILE A 42 13.13 -15.36 13.13
N SER A 43 14.01 -16.20 12.57
CA SER A 43 15.46 -16.14 12.80
C SER A 43 16.18 -15.43 11.66
N GLU A 44 17.39 -14.92 11.93
CA GLU A 44 18.26 -14.34 10.89
C GLU A 44 18.53 -15.33 9.76
N THR A 45 18.72 -16.62 10.07
CA THR A 45 18.91 -17.66 9.04
C THR A 45 17.76 -17.72 8.03
N TYR A 46 16.51 -17.53 8.47
CA TYR A 46 15.39 -17.49 7.55
C TYR A 46 15.30 -16.17 6.78
N LEU A 47 15.67 -15.04 7.40
CA LEU A 47 15.76 -13.75 6.71
C LEU A 47 16.84 -13.77 5.63
N ASP A 48 18.03 -14.28 5.94
CA ASP A 48 19.14 -14.46 5.01
C ASP A 48 18.71 -15.37 3.85
N TRP A 49 18.02 -16.47 4.15
CA TRP A 49 17.49 -17.35 3.11
C TRP A 49 16.52 -16.61 2.18
N VAL A 50 15.59 -15.81 2.71
CA VAL A 50 14.65 -15.01 1.90
C VAL A 50 15.41 -13.97 1.08
N TRP A 51 16.39 -13.29 1.66
CA TRP A 51 17.23 -12.35 0.95
C TRP A 51 17.97 -13.04 -0.21
N GLU A 52 18.68 -14.13 0.04
CA GLU A 52 19.47 -14.85 -0.94
C GLU A 52 18.62 -15.46 -2.08
N HIS A 53 17.42 -15.94 -1.77
CA HIS A 53 16.65 -16.76 -2.73
C HIS A 53 15.44 -16.03 -3.32
N ARG A 54 14.98 -14.90 -2.74
CA ARG A 54 13.74 -14.23 -3.16
C ARG A 54 13.88 -12.73 -3.44
N ILE A 55 14.79 -12.02 -2.78
CA ILE A 55 14.84 -10.56 -2.89
C ILE A 55 16.15 -10.07 -3.50
N GLY A 56 17.29 -10.47 -2.93
CA GLY A 56 18.61 -9.92 -3.21
C GLY A 56 19.05 -10.05 -4.67
N PRO A 57 20.10 -9.31 -5.07
CA PRO A 57 20.52 -9.19 -6.46
C PRO A 57 20.96 -10.51 -7.12
N ASN A 58 21.28 -11.53 -6.31
CA ASN A 58 21.72 -12.84 -6.77
C ASN A 58 20.63 -13.92 -6.68
N ALA A 59 19.41 -13.55 -6.28
CA ALA A 59 18.30 -14.49 -6.16
C ALA A 59 17.93 -15.07 -7.53
N GLU A 60 17.67 -16.38 -7.58
CA GLU A 60 17.21 -17.03 -8.80
C GLU A 60 15.81 -16.50 -9.18
N VAL A 61 15.74 -15.85 -10.34
CA VAL A 61 14.51 -15.24 -10.85
C VAL A 61 13.68 -16.27 -11.62
N SER A 62 12.36 -16.19 -11.49
CA SER A 62 11.40 -16.98 -12.27
C SER A 62 10.15 -16.15 -12.54
N ASP A 63 9.70 -16.20 -13.78
CA ASP A 63 8.42 -15.66 -14.25
C ASP A 63 7.18 -16.26 -13.56
N LYS A 64 7.34 -17.37 -12.81
CA LYS A 64 6.26 -18.02 -12.07
C LYS A 64 6.21 -17.71 -10.58
N ALA A 65 7.34 -17.34 -9.96
CA ALA A 65 7.44 -17.29 -8.50
C ALA A 65 8.40 -16.22 -7.93
N ASN A 66 9.34 -15.70 -8.72
CA ASN A 66 10.31 -14.71 -8.28
C ASN A 66 10.67 -13.72 -9.40
N TRP A 67 9.82 -12.73 -9.61
CA TRP A 67 9.85 -11.79 -10.73
C TRP A 67 10.91 -10.68 -10.61
N ASN A 68 11.99 -10.92 -9.86
CA ASN A 68 13.04 -9.94 -9.53
C ASN A 68 12.50 -8.70 -8.81
N VAL A 69 12.23 -8.83 -7.50
CA VAL A 69 11.72 -7.72 -6.67
C VAL A 69 12.58 -6.45 -6.82
N MET A 70 13.90 -6.60 -6.95
CA MET A 70 14.85 -5.47 -7.06
C MET A 70 14.76 -4.70 -8.39
N ALA A 71 14.08 -5.25 -9.40
CA ALA A 71 13.81 -4.54 -10.65
C ALA A 71 12.66 -3.51 -10.51
N ASN A 72 11.81 -3.65 -9.49
CA ASN A 72 10.76 -2.67 -9.21
C ASN A 72 11.35 -1.45 -8.47
N LYS A 73 10.93 -0.25 -8.85
CA LYS A 73 11.29 1.00 -8.15
C LYS A 73 10.09 1.92 -7.91
N ASN A 74 8.88 1.37 -8.00
CA ASN A 74 7.62 2.07 -7.75
C ASN A 74 6.96 1.53 -6.46
N PHE A 75 7.75 1.26 -5.41
CA PHE A 75 7.18 0.70 -4.18
C PHE A 75 6.32 1.71 -3.43
N LEU A 76 5.39 1.20 -2.63
CA LEU A 76 4.59 2.05 -1.73
C LEU A 76 5.47 2.82 -0.73
N MET A 77 6.56 2.21 -0.28
CA MET A 77 7.55 2.88 0.57
C MET A 77 8.17 4.10 -0.12
N ASP A 78 8.51 4.00 -1.40
CA ASP A 78 9.06 5.11 -2.19
C ASP A 78 8.06 6.26 -2.29
N LYS A 79 6.78 5.94 -2.48
CA LYS A 79 5.68 6.91 -2.50
C LYS A 79 5.56 7.64 -1.16
N PHE A 80 5.62 6.93 -0.04
CA PHE A 80 5.61 7.57 1.30
C PHE A 80 6.83 8.48 1.51
N VAL A 81 8.03 8.05 1.10
CA VAL A 81 9.23 8.89 1.21
C VAL A 81 9.10 10.14 0.33
N HIS A 82 8.65 9.98 -0.91
CA HIS A 82 8.44 11.09 -1.84
C HIS A 82 7.41 12.10 -1.31
N ASN A 83 6.37 11.63 -0.66
CA ASN A 83 5.24 12.44 -0.16
C ASN A 83 5.33 12.73 1.34
N ASN A 84 6.52 12.59 1.93
CA ASN A 84 6.78 12.89 3.34
C ASN A 84 5.76 12.25 4.32
N GLY A 85 5.55 10.95 4.18
CA GLY A 85 4.72 10.13 5.07
C GLY A 85 3.24 10.11 4.70
N SER A 86 2.86 10.60 3.52
CA SER A 86 1.47 10.53 3.03
C SER A 86 1.34 9.74 1.74
N ILE A 87 0.13 9.25 1.45
CA ILE A 87 -0.20 8.60 0.18
C ILE A 87 -1.61 8.99 -0.26
N ASN A 88 -1.73 9.38 -1.53
CA ASN A 88 -2.98 9.81 -2.12
C ASN A 88 -3.65 8.64 -2.85
N TYR A 89 -4.92 8.41 -2.54
CA TYR A 89 -5.76 7.37 -3.09
C TYR A 89 -6.82 7.93 -4.01
N CYS A 90 -6.97 7.33 -5.19
CA CYS A 90 -8.16 7.55 -6.02
C CYS A 90 -8.99 6.28 -6.10
N VAL A 91 -10.29 6.37 -5.79
CA VAL A 91 -11.20 5.22 -5.75
C VAL A 91 -11.69 4.92 -7.15
N ARG A 92 -11.71 3.64 -7.51
CA ARG A 92 -12.32 3.10 -8.73
C ARG A 92 -13.49 2.21 -8.30
N TRP A 93 -14.70 2.77 -8.30
CA TRP A 93 -15.91 2.08 -7.86
C TRP A 93 -16.58 1.34 -9.04
N ASP A 94 -16.27 0.05 -9.17
CA ASP A 94 -16.79 -0.86 -10.19
C ASP A 94 -17.82 -1.85 -9.60
N SER A 95 -18.76 -1.33 -8.81
CA SER A 95 -19.87 -2.13 -8.27
C SER A 95 -21.14 -1.91 -9.09
N SER A 96 -22.06 -2.89 -9.06
CA SER A 96 -23.44 -2.69 -9.51
C SER A 96 -24.29 -1.89 -8.52
N THR A 97 -23.80 -1.68 -7.29
CA THR A 97 -24.50 -0.96 -6.22
C THR A 97 -24.08 0.50 -6.12
N THR A 98 -24.92 1.31 -5.46
CA THR A 98 -24.55 2.65 -5.00
C THR A 98 -23.57 2.57 -3.82
N LEU A 99 -22.82 3.66 -3.62
CA LEU A 99 -21.93 3.89 -2.49
C LEU A 99 -22.45 5.09 -1.69
N SER A 100 -22.75 4.86 -0.42
CA SER A 100 -23.17 5.94 0.49
C SER A 100 -21.99 6.77 0.96
N LYS A 101 -22.25 8.05 1.25
CA LYS A 101 -21.24 8.99 1.79
C LYS A 101 -20.65 8.49 3.12
N ASP A 102 -21.49 7.89 3.96
CA ASP A 102 -21.10 7.37 5.27
C ASP A 102 -20.20 6.13 5.16
N VAL A 103 -20.35 5.32 4.11
CA VAL A 103 -19.44 4.20 3.84
C VAL A 103 -18.14 4.72 3.23
N ALA A 104 -18.24 5.58 2.21
CA ALA A 104 -17.10 6.18 1.53
C ALA A 104 -16.15 6.92 2.50
N SER A 105 -16.69 7.68 3.47
CA SER A 105 -15.90 8.42 4.45
C SER A 105 -15.06 7.53 5.38
N LYS A 106 -15.35 6.23 5.48
CA LYS A 106 -14.58 5.28 6.31
C LYS A 106 -13.33 4.74 5.61
N PHE A 107 -13.23 4.87 4.29
CA PHE A 107 -12.14 4.26 3.52
C PHE A 107 -10.77 4.78 3.95
N GLN A 108 -10.64 6.09 4.12
CA GLN A 108 -9.41 6.73 4.58
C GLN A 108 -8.91 6.11 5.89
N GLY A 109 -9.77 6.08 6.92
CA GLY A 109 -9.39 5.56 8.24
C GLY A 109 -9.07 4.06 8.23
N ILE A 110 -9.70 3.27 7.35
CA ILE A 110 -9.38 1.84 7.21
C ILE A 110 -7.99 1.66 6.58
N LEU A 111 -7.72 2.35 5.48
CA LEU A 111 -6.43 2.28 4.79
C LEU A 111 -5.30 2.79 5.68
N GLU A 112 -5.52 3.93 6.35
CA GLU A 112 -4.54 4.54 7.25
C GLU A 112 -4.22 3.61 8.43
N ARG A 113 -5.23 2.97 9.03
CA ARG A 113 -5.03 1.97 10.08
C ARG A 113 -4.18 0.79 9.57
N HIS A 114 -4.43 0.30 8.35
CA HIS A 114 -3.66 -0.80 7.77
C HIS A 114 -2.20 -0.42 7.52
N TYR A 115 -1.94 0.77 6.98
CA TYR A 115 -0.58 1.24 6.79
C TYR A 115 0.16 1.44 8.11
N ASN A 116 -0.50 2.01 9.13
CA ASN A 116 0.15 2.24 10.41
C ASN A 116 0.40 0.95 11.22
N ALA A 117 -0.41 -0.09 11.00
CA ALA A 117 -0.13 -1.41 11.55
C ALA A 117 1.21 -1.97 11.04
N TRP A 118 1.52 -1.76 9.76
CA TRP A 118 2.84 -2.08 9.19
C TRP A 118 3.92 -1.08 9.60
N ASN A 119 3.61 0.23 9.60
CA ASN A 119 4.56 1.29 9.93
C ASN A 119 5.17 1.14 11.32
N THR A 120 4.40 0.63 12.28
CA THR A 120 4.89 0.35 13.63
C THR A 120 6.14 -0.54 13.63
N TRP A 121 6.26 -1.44 12.65
CA TRP A 121 7.42 -2.32 12.46
C TRP A 121 8.51 -1.70 11.58
N LEU A 122 8.41 -0.43 11.20
CA LEU A 122 9.43 0.27 10.42
C LEU A 122 9.95 1.51 11.15
N GLU A 123 9.22 2.06 12.13
CA GLU A 123 9.62 3.22 12.93
C GLU A 123 11.11 3.19 13.34
N GLY A 124 11.91 4.09 12.76
CA GLY A 124 13.34 4.25 13.01
C GLY A 124 14.26 3.18 12.37
N TYR A 125 13.71 2.06 11.90
CA TYR A 125 14.47 1.02 11.22
C TYR A 125 15.10 1.56 9.94
N ASN A 126 16.41 1.40 9.80
CA ASN A 126 17.18 1.91 8.68
C ASN A 126 16.86 3.38 8.34
N CYS A 127 16.72 4.22 9.38
CA CYS A 127 16.41 5.65 9.30
C CYS A 127 14.99 5.96 8.81
N TRP A 128 14.07 5.00 8.80
CA TRP A 128 12.69 5.25 8.42
C TRP A 128 12.08 6.35 9.32
N PRO A 129 11.68 7.49 8.74
CA PRO A 129 11.46 8.71 9.51
C PRO A 129 10.01 8.88 10.00
N PHE A 130 9.10 8.01 9.55
CA PHE A 130 7.67 8.20 9.76
C PHE A 130 7.17 7.43 10.97
N THR A 131 6.67 8.15 11.97
CA THR A 131 5.95 7.58 13.12
C THR A 131 4.46 7.42 12.85
N GLU A 132 3.97 8.05 11.78
CA GLU A 132 2.60 7.97 11.31
C GLU A 132 2.62 8.07 9.78
N LEU A 133 1.85 7.21 9.11
CA LEU A 133 1.58 7.31 7.68
C LEU A 133 0.14 7.80 7.48
N LYS A 134 -0.05 8.75 6.56
CA LYS A 134 -1.35 9.36 6.28
C LYS A 134 -1.91 8.91 4.95
N VAL A 135 -3.22 8.73 4.90
CA VAL A 135 -3.94 8.45 3.65
C VAL A 135 -4.82 9.64 3.31
N ASN A 136 -4.80 10.08 2.05
CA ASN A 136 -5.73 11.07 1.53
C ASN A 136 -6.58 10.46 0.44
N MET A 137 -7.90 10.67 0.48
CA MET A 137 -8.79 10.31 -0.64
C MET A 137 -8.92 11.51 -1.57
N VAL A 138 -8.41 11.41 -2.79
CA VAL A 138 -8.28 12.55 -3.72
C VAL A 138 -9.17 12.47 -4.95
N GLY A 139 -9.98 11.42 -5.08
CA GLY A 139 -10.93 11.31 -6.18
C GLY A 139 -11.72 10.01 -6.18
N TRP A 140 -12.83 10.03 -6.92
CA TRP A 140 -13.81 8.95 -6.97
C TRP A 140 -14.28 8.72 -8.41
N ALA A 141 -13.85 7.62 -9.01
CA ALA A 141 -14.25 7.21 -10.35
C ALA A 141 -15.39 6.19 -10.32
N SER A 142 -16.37 6.35 -11.19
CA SER A 142 -17.49 5.43 -11.39
C SER A 142 -17.94 5.41 -12.85
N LYS A 143 -18.80 4.46 -13.25
CA LYS A 143 -19.38 4.46 -14.61
C LYS A 143 -20.41 5.57 -14.77
N ASP A 144 -21.17 5.79 -13.71
CA ASP A 144 -22.19 6.82 -13.61
C ASP A 144 -22.04 7.53 -12.25
N LYS A 145 -22.10 8.87 -12.26
CA LYS A 145 -22.06 9.67 -11.04
C LYS A 145 -23.20 9.30 -10.07
N ALA A 146 -24.34 8.83 -10.58
CA ALA A 146 -25.47 8.36 -9.77
C ALA A 146 -25.13 7.15 -8.87
N GLN A 147 -23.98 6.50 -9.08
CA GLN A 147 -23.49 5.47 -8.16
C GLN A 147 -23.02 6.04 -6.81
N PHE A 148 -22.80 7.35 -6.71
CA PHE A 148 -22.46 8.00 -5.44
C PHE A 148 -23.69 8.71 -4.87
N GLU A 149 -24.02 8.41 -3.61
CA GLU A 149 -25.19 9.00 -2.94
C GLU A 149 -24.93 10.43 -2.40
N TRP A 150 -23.80 11.03 -2.77
CA TRP A 150 -23.46 12.41 -2.46
C TRP A 150 -23.12 13.17 -3.73
N THR A 151 -23.34 14.48 -3.71
CA THR A 151 -23.19 15.35 -4.90
C THR A 151 -22.19 16.47 -4.72
N ASP A 152 -21.81 16.77 -3.48
CA ASP A 152 -20.75 17.72 -3.15
C ASP A 152 -19.35 17.09 -3.27
N ASN A 153 -18.32 17.93 -3.32
CA ASN A 153 -16.93 17.46 -3.40
C ASN A 153 -16.30 17.25 -2.02
N SER A 154 -17.09 17.00 -0.96
CA SER A 154 -16.53 16.93 0.41
C SER A 154 -15.60 15.74 0.63
N LEU A 155 -15.63 14.74 -0.25
CA LEU A 155 -14.72 13.58 -0.24
C LEU A 155 -13.67 13.64 -1.36
N GLY A 156 -13.66 14.71 -2.16
CA GLY A 156 -12.86 14.83 -3.38
C GLY A 156 -13.73 14.91 -4.65
N PRO A 157 -13.10 15.21 -5.80
CA PRO A 157 -13.78 15.27 -7.09
C PRO A 157 -14.29 13.92 -7.57
N PHE A 158 -15.30 13.96 -8.44
CA PHE A 158 -15.83 12.80 -9.15
C PHE A 158 -15.22 12.71 -10.55
N TYR A 159 -14.98 11.48 -11.00
CA TYR A 159 -14.50 11.13 -12.32
C TYR A 159 -15.43 10.08 -12.94
N ASP A 160 -16.58 10.50 -13.45
CA ASP A 160 -17.55 9.59 -14.06
C ASP A 160 -17.37 9.40 -15.57
N GLY A 161 -17.77 8.24 -16.09
CA GLY A 161 -17.82 7.92 -17.52
C GLY A 161 -16.48 7.56 -18.17
N SER A 162 -15.34 7.81 -17.51
CA SER A 162 -14.03 7.33 -17.96
C SER A 162 -13.81 5.89 -17.49
N VAL A 163 -13.51 4.99 -18.42
CA VAL A 163 -13.23 3.58 -18.15
C VAL A 163 -11.93 3.14 -18.84
N ASP A 164 -11.24 2.16 -18.25
CA ASP A 164 -10.08 1.54 -18.87
C ASP A 164 -10.47 0.56 -20.00
N SER A 165 -9.48 -0.16 -20.56
CA SER A 165 -9.69 -1.13 -21.64
C SER A 165 -10.62 -2.29 -21.27
N ASP A 166 -10.79 -2.58 -19.98
CA ASP A 166 -11.65 -3.64 -19.46
C ASP A 166 -13.05 -3.10 -19.08
N GLY A 167 -13.31 -1.82 -19.32
CA GLY A 167 -14.56 -1.17 -18.98
C GLY A 167 -14.70 -0.88 -17.48
N VAL A 168 -13.60 -0.82 -16.73
CA VAL A 168 -13.59 -0.51 -15.29
C VAL A 168 -13.39 1.00 -15.12
N PRO A 169 -14.18 1.71 -14.28
CA PRO A 169 -14.03 3.14 -14.06
C PRO A 169 -12.61 3.51 -13.68
N GLN A 170 -12.05 4.58 -14.23
CA GLN A 170 -10.66 4.98 -13.99
C GLN A 170 -10.56 6.44 -13.57
N CYS A 171 -9.62 6.70 -12.67
CA CYS A 171 -9.20 8.06 -12.37
C CYS A 171 -8.33 8.61 -13.52
N PRO A 172 -8.19 9.93 -13.66
CA PRO A 172 -7.47 10.51 -14.79
C PRO A 172 -5.99 10.09 -14.81
N ASP A 173 -5.51 9.59 -15.94
CA ASP A 173 -4.14 9.09 -16.07
C ASP A 173 -3.11 10.19 -15.85
N GLU A 174 -3.43 11.43 -16.24
CA GLU A 174 -2.62 12.62 -15.99
C GLU A 174 -2.42 12.94 -14.51
N CYS A 175 -3.29 12.42 -13.64
CA CYS A 175 -3.19 12.55 -12.20
C CYS A 175 -2.42 11.40 -11.54
N TYR A 176 -2.07 10.34 -12.27
CA TYR A 176 -1.40 9.20 -11.69
C TYR A 176 0.09 9.44 -11.48
N ARG A 177 0.51 9.44 -10.21
CA ARG A 177 1.90 9.58 -9.77
C ARG A 177 2.57 8.22 -9.57
N TYR A 178 3.55 7.93 -10.42
CA TYR A 178 4.38 6.74 -10.33
C TYR A 178 5.84 7.06 -10.62
N PHE A 179 6.76 6.21 -10.18
CA PHE A 179 8.16 6.32 -10.55
C PHE A 179 8.41 5.58 -11.86
N ASP A 180 8.79 6.32 -12.89
CA ASP A 180 9.13 5.78 -14.20
C ASP A 180 10.55 5.20 -14.15
N ASN A 181 10.65 3.87 -14.21
CA ASN A 181 11.92 3.15 -14.17
C ASN A 181 12.80 3.38 -15.41
N VAL A 182 12.20 3.71 -16.55
CA VAL A 182 12.90 3.95 -17.82
C VAL A 182 13.57 5.32 -17.79
N ASN A 183 12.81 6.33 -17.36
CA ASN A 183 13.29 7.71 -17.32
C ASN A 183 13.92 8.10 -15.96
N ASN A 184 13.87 7.19 -14.98
CA ASN A 184 14.39 7.35 -13.61
C ASN A 184 13.91 8.64 -12.93
N ARG A 185 12.60 8.91 -13.04
CA ARG A 185 11.95 10.11 -12.50
C ARG A 185 10.50 9.82 -12.12
N TRP A 186 9.94 10.64 -11.24
CA TRP A 186 8.50 10.66 -11.00
C TRP A 186 7.75 11.16 -12.25
N SER A 187 6.57 10.60 -12.49
CA SER A 187 5.68 11.04 -13.56
C SER A 187 5.33 12.52 -13.42
N ASP A 188 5.16 13.18 -14.56
CA ASP A 188 4.76 14.58 -14.62
C ASP A 188 3.24 14.67 -14.53
N THR A 189 2.74 15.14 -13.39
CA THR A 189 1.32 15.32 -13.10
C THR A 189 0.87 16.78 -13.23
N SER A 190 1.66 17.64 -13.91
CA SER A 190 1.35 19.07 -14.08
C SER A 190 0.06 19.35 -14.87
N SER A 191 -0.43 18.37 -15.63
CA SER A 191 -1.72 18.45 -16.34
C SER A 191 -2.91 17.96 -15.52
N CYS A 192 -2.67 17.40 -14.32
CA CYS A 192 -3.73 17.03 -13.41
C CYS A 192 -4.49 18.27 -12.92
N THR A 193 -5.81 18.27 -13.11
CA THR A 193 -6.68 19.38 -12.67
C THR A 193 -7.10 19.24 -11.20
N GLY A 194 -6.93 18.05 -10.62
CA GLY A 194 -7.15 17.76 -9.20
C GLY A 194 -5.84 17.52 -8.44
N GLU A 195 -5.94 16.82 -7.31
CA GLU A 195 -4.77 16.36 -6.57
C GLU A 195 -4.24 15.06 -7.20
N PRO A 196 -2.94 14.96 -7.54
CA PRO A 196 -2.35 13.73 -8.02
C PRO A 196 -2.52 12.58 -7.02
N PHE A 197 -2.74 11.36 -7.54
CA PHE A 197 -2.88 10.15 -6.72
C PHE A 197 -1.71 9.20 -6.94
N ASP A 198 -1.34 8.47 -5.89
CA ASP A 198 -0.22 7.52 -5.89
C ASP A 198 -0.65 6.09 -6.16
N VAL A 199 -1.87 5.76 -5.76
CA VAL A 199 -2.44 4.41 -5.80
C VAL A 199 -3.93 4.48 -6.04
N SER A 200 -4.45 3.47 -6.73
CA SER A 200 -5.88 3.31 -6.96
C SER A 200 -6.48 2.31 -5.97
N PHE A 201 -7.69 2.58 -5.48
CA PHE A 201 -8.47 1.61 -4.69
C PHE A 201 -9.65 1.11 -5.50
N TRP A 202 -9.53 -0.10 -6.01
CA TRP A 202 -10.46 -0.69 -6.94
C TRP A 202 -11.44 -1.55 -6.15
N LEU A 203 -12.69 -1.16 -6.14
CA LEU A 203 -13.73 -1.84 -5.38
C LEU A 203 -14.78 -2.36 -6.34
N ASN A 204 -15.09 -3.65 -6.25
CA ASN A 204 -16.18 -4.26 -6.99
C ASN A 204 -16.96 -5.24 -6.11
N ASP A 205 -18.12 -5.67 -6.60
CA ASP A 205 -19.04 -6.57 -5.90
C ASP A 205 -18.65 -8.07 -6.00
N LYS A 206 -17.58 -8.40 -6.72
CA LYS A 206 -17.20 -9.76 -7.12
C LYS A 206 -15.86 -10.23 -6.57
N ILE A 207 -15.14 -9.42 -5.80
CA ILE A 207 -13.84 -9.79 -5.24
C ILE A 207 -14.04 -10.65 -3.98
N PRO A 208 -13.64 -11.93 -3.97
CA PRO A 208 -13.74 -12.78 -2.78
C PRO A 208 -12.61 -12.52 -1.76
N TYR A 209 -11.46 -12.01 -2.21
CA TYR A 209 -10.28 -11.73 -1.41
C TYR A 209 -9.52 -10.53 -1.97
N GLY A 210 -8.96 -9.69 -1.09
CA GLY A 210 -8.17 -8.54 -1.52
C GLY A 210 -6.79 -8.91 -2.05
N PHE A 211 -6.30 -8.14 -3.01
CA PHE A 211 -4.94 -8.22 -3.53
C PHE A 211 -4.44 -6.85 -3.99
N GLY A 212 -3.14 -6.71 -4.24
CA GLY A 212 -2.60 -5.43 -4.67
C GLY A 212 -1.26 -5.56 -5.36
N TYR A 213 -0.87 -4.45 -5.97
CA TYR A 213 0.41 -4.31 -6.64
C TYR A 213 0.93 -2.88 -6.44
N ASP A 214 1.92 -2.45 -7.23
CA ASP A 214 2.50 -1.10 -7.14
C ASP A 214 1.50 0.02 -7.50
N TRP A 215 0.50 -0.28 -8.34
CA TRP A 215 -0.55 0.64 -8.75
C TRP A 215 -1.70 0.79 -7.76
N GLY A 216 -1.82 -0.08 -6.75
CA GLY A 216 -2.89 0.00 -5.75
C GLY A 216 -3.44 -1.33 -5.27
N GLN A 217 -4.69 -1.30 -4.79
CA GLN A 217 -5.35 -2.39 -4.06
C GLN A 217 -6.73 -2.69 -4.67
N ARG A 218 -7.11 -3.97 -4.63
CA ARG A 218 -8.40 -4.55 -5.00
C ARG A 218 -8.96 -5.32 -3.81
#